data_AF-A0A7V9DEX5-F1
#
_entry.id   AF-A0A7V9DEX5-F1
#
_cell.length_a   1.000
_cell.length_b   1.000
_cell.length_c   1.000
_cell.angle_alpha   90.00
_cell.angle_beta   90.00
_cell.angle_gamma   90.00
#
_symmetry.space_group_name_H-M   'P 1'
#
loop_
_entity.id
_entity.type
_entity.pdbx_description
1 polymer ?
#
loop_
_entity_poly.entity_id
_entity_poly.type
_entity_poly.pdbx_seq_one_letter_code
_entity_poly.pdbx_strand_id
1 'polypeptide(L)'
;MKRFFLLSALSLLILSIPALAQRSIEQNLEGDPILEADARHNLDVAWQAFKPKRAYKQVLLRFEETYAAHPEFSRMEEFYYLAGMSSYYLSRNEGRQKVDLTKERELERYEPAKLREEAKAYLATLLEKFPETKYRPEVERTIKELDSK
;
A
#
# COMPACT_ATOMS: atom_id res chain seq x y z
N MET A 1 -81.34 -21.08 -10.77
CA MET A 1 -81.22 -19.82 -10.00
C MET A 1 -80.02 -19.92 -9.06
N LYS A 2 -79.31 -18.79 -8.93
CA LYS A 2 -78.25 -18.45 -7.95
C LYS A 2 -76.80 -18.88 -8.30
N ARG A 3 -76.16 -17.90 -8.95
CA ARG A 3 -74.72 -17.63 -9.06
C ARG A 3 -74.11 -17.49 -7.66
N PHE A 4 -72.86 -17.91 -7.47
CA PHE A 4 -71.91 -17.20 -6.62
C PHE A 4 -70.51 -17.27 -7.23
N PHE A 5 -70.02 -16.08 -7.60
CA PHE A 5 -68.63 -15.77 -7.91
C PHE A 5 -67.77 -15.95 -6.65
N LEU A 6 -66.53 -16.39 -6.81
CA LEU A 6 -65.43 -15.97 -5.96
C LEU A 6 -64.12 -16.05 -6.76
N LEU A 7 -63.65 -14.88 -7.17
CA LEU A 7 -62.31 -14.66 -7.70
C LEU A 7 -61.27 -15.02 -6.63
N SER A 8 -60.25 -15.79 -7.02
CA SER A 8 -58.96 -15.83 -6.33
C SER A 8 -57.86 -15.59 -7.36
N ALA A 9 -57.59 -14.32 -7.59
CA ALA A 9 -56.36 -13.85 -8.22
C ALA A 9 -55.32 -13.61 -7.12
N LEU A 10 -54.05 -13.74 -7.51
CA LEU A 10 -52.84 -13.30 -6.81
C LEU A 10 -52.13 -14.34 -5.95
N SER A 11 -51.07 -14.94 -6.50
CA SER A 11 -49.90 -15.38 -5.73
C SER A 11 -48.65 -15.32 -6.62
N LEU A 12 -48.01 -14.16 -6.50
CA LEU A 12 -46.60 -13.78 -6.65
C LEU A 12 -45.66 -14.58 -7.57
N LEU A 13 -45.05 -13.80 -8.47
CA LEU A 13 -43.72 -13.99 -9.04
C LEU A 13 -42.73 -14.60 -8.05
N ILE A 14 -42.17 -15.75 -8.41
CA ILE A 14 -40.89 -16.22 -7.86
C ILE A 14 -39.81 -15.38 -8.53
N LEU A 15 -39.37 -14.31 -7.85
CA LEU A 15 -38.19 -13.56 -8.22
C LEU A 15 -36.97 -14.48 -8.08
N SER A 16 -36.35 -14.82 -9.21
CA SER A 16 -35.01 -15.37 -9.27
C SER A 16 -34.04 -14.35 -8.68
N ILE A 17 -33.64 -14.55 -7.42
CA ILE A 17 -32.51 -13.84 -6.83
C ILE A 17 -31.26 -14.61 -7.28
N PRO A 18 -30.45 -14.13 -8.25
CA PRO A 18 -29.12 -14.69 -8.41
C PRO A 18 -28.35 -14.38 -7.12
N ALA A 19 -27.88 -15.45 -6.49
CA ALA A 19 -27.09 -15.43 -5.27
C ALA A 19 -25.93 -14.46 -5.40
N LEU A 20 -26.07 -13.26 -4.83
CA LEU A 20 -24.96 -12.36 -4.57
C LEU A 20 -24.20 -12.88 -3.34
N ALA A 21 -23.51 -14.01 -3.51
CA ALA A 21 -22.72 -14.62 -2.44
C ALA A 21 -21.56 -15.46 -2.98
N GLN A 22 -20.87 -15.00 -4.02
CA GLN A 22 -19.42 -15.19 -4.02
C GLN A 22 -18.85 -14.10 -3.13
N ARG A 23 -18.86 -14.33 -1.81
CA ARG A 23 -17.78 -13.78 -1.00
C ARG A 23 -16.52 -14.30 -1.68
N SER A 24 -15.69 -13.40 -2.22
CA SER A 24 -14.29 -13.73 -2.40
C SER A 24 -13.88 -14.38 -1.10
N ILE A 25 -13.57 -15.68 -1.13
CA ILE A 25 -12.84 -16.29 -0.04
C ILE A 25 -11.54 -15.50 -0.10
N GLU A 26 -11.46 -14.48 0.74
CA GLU A 26 -10.20 -13.83 1.06
C GLU A 26 -9.35 -15.01 1.49
N GLN A 27 -8.41 -15.40 0.63
CA GLN A 27 -7.50 -16.47 0.93
C GLN A 27 -6.71 -15.96 2.13
N ASN A 28 -7.22 -16.29 3.32
CA ASN A 28 -6.45 -16.34 4.55
C ASN A 28 -5.47 -17.49 4.34
N LEU A 29 -4.51 -17.29 3.43
CA LEU A 29 -3.20 -17.88 3.54
C LEU A 29 -2.71 -17.30 4.85
N GLU A 30 -2.82 -18.07 5.92
CA GLU A 30 -2.01 -17.84 7.11
C GLU A 30 -0.58 -17.80 6.58
N GLY A 31 -0.09 -16.57 6.29
CA GLY A 31 1.15 -16.35 5.57
C GLY A 31 2.26 -17.08 6.30
N ASP A 32 3.25 -17.61 5.56
CA ASP A 32 4.34 -18.38 6.15
C ASP A 32 4.86 -17.65 7.41
N PRO A 33 4.67 -18.21 8.62
CA PRO A 33 4.99 -17.52 9.86
C PRO A 33 6.45 -17.07 9.93
N ILE A 34 7.34 -17.74 9.20
CA ILE A 34 8.75 -17.38 9.07
C ILE A 34 8.90 -16.12 8.22
N LEU A 35 8.32 -16.08 7.03
CA LEU A 35 8.35 -14.89 6.16
C LEU A 35 7.71 -13.68 6.85
N GLU A 36 6.62 -13.90 7.59
CA GLU A 36 5.95 -12.87 8.37
C GLU A 36 6.85 -12.35 9.51
N ALA A 37 7.60 -13.21 10.19
CA ALA A 37 8.54 -12.81 11.24
C ALA A 37 9.72 -12.01 10.68
N ASP A 38 10.28 -12.45 9.55
CA ASP A 38 11.37 -11.75 8.87
C ASP A 38 10.93 -10.37 8.36
N ALA A 39 9.75 -10.29 7.76
CA ALA A 39 9.15 -9.02 7.32
C ALA A 39 8.89 -8.06 8.49
N ARG A 40 8.41 -8.57 9.64
CA ARG A 40 8.28 -7.76 10.87
C ARG A 40 9.62 -7.22 11.34
N HIS A 41 10.66 -8.05 11.37
CA HIS A 41 12.00 -7.59 11.75
C HIS A 41 12.51 -6.49 10.80
N ASN A 42 12.32 -6.66 9.50
CA ASN A 42 12.67 -5.66 8.50
C ASN A 42 11.88 -4.35 8.70
N LEU A 43 10.60 -4.43 9.05
CA LEU A 43 9.77 -3.25 9.32
C LEU A 43 10.28 -2.48 10.55
N ASP A 44 10.65 -3.19 11.62
CA ASP A 44 11.22 -2.56 12.81
C ASP A 44 12.54 -1.85 12.50
N VAL A 45 13.42 -2.49 11.72
CA VAL A 45 14.67 -1.89 11.24
C VAL A 45 14.39 -0.67 10.36
N ALA A 46 13.37 -0.73 9.48
CA ALA A 46 12.97 0.38 8.63
C ALA A 46 12.47 1.57 9.45
N TRP A 47 11.65 1.36 10.49
CA TRP A 47 11.22 2.43 11.39
C TRP A 47 12.37 3.09 12.15
N GLN A 48 13.32 2.28 12.65
CA GLN A 48 14.54 2.79 13.29
C GLN A 48 15.42 3.57 12.30
N ALA A 49 15.49 3.13 11.04
CA ALA A 49 16.20 3.85 10.00
C ALA A 49 15.50 5.19 9.68
N PHE A 50 14.17 5.20 9.58
CA PHE A 50 13.38 6.35 9.17
C PHE A 50 13.40 7.49 10.20
N LYS A 51 12.99 7.24 11.45
CA LYS A 51 12.79 8.29 12.46
C LYS A 51 14.10 8.76 13.10
N PRO A 52 14.76 7.98 13.99
CA PRO A 52 15.90 8.49 14.73
C PRO A 52 17.18 8.63 13.88
N LYS A 53 17.37 7.75 12.88
CA LYS A 53 18.59 7.74 12.07
C LYS A 53 18.49 8.60 10.82
N ARG A 54 17.28 8.86 10.30
CA ARG A 54 17.04 9.51 8.99
C ARG A 54 17.91 8.88 7.89
N ALA A 55 17.98 7.56 7.90
CA ALA A 55 18.75 6.71 7.01
C ALA A 55 17.83 6.15 5.92
N TYR A 56 17.35 7.03 5.04
CA TYR A 56 16.32 6.73 4.06
C TYR A 56 16.74 5.69 3.01
N LYS A 57 18.03 5.58 2.66
CA LYS A 57 18.52 4.51 1.78
C LYS A 57 18.31 3.13 2.41
N GLN A 58 18.53 3.04 3.72
CA GLN A 58 18.33 1.79 4.46
C GLN A 58 16.85 1.39 4.51
N VAL A 59 15.94 2.36 4.55
CA VAL A 59 14.49 2.11 4.48
C VAL A 59 14.15 1.48 3.13
N LEU A 60 14.60 2.07 2.03
CA LEU A 60 14.34 1.54 0.68
C LEU A 60 14.90 0.13 0.50
N LEU A 61 16.10 -0.14 1.01
CA LEU A 61 16.68 -1.49 0.99
C LEU A 61 15.79 -2.52 1.71
N ARG A 62 15.26 -2.20 2.89
CA ARG A 62 14.39 -3.11 3.66
C ARG A 62 13.02 -3.28 3.01
N PHE A 63 12.50 -2.22 2.40
CA PHE A 63 11.28 -2.27 1.62
C PHE A 63 11.44 -3.23 0.43
N GLU A 64 12.46 -3.03 -0.41
CA GLU A 64 12.69 -3.86 -1.60
C GLU A 64 12.91 -5.33 -1.25
N GLU A 65 13.69 -5.60 -0.19
CA GLU A 65 13.92 -6.96 0.32
C GLU A 65 12.61 -7.62 0.77
N THR A 66 11.81 -6.90 1.55
CA THR A 66 10.52 -7.43 2.06
C THR A 66 9.53 -7.60 0.92
N TYR A 67 9.43 -6.65 0.00
CA TYR A 67 8.50 -6.70 -1.13
C TYR A 67 8.86 -7.84 -2.11
N ALA A 68 10.14 -8.09 -2.35
CA ALA A 68 10.58 -9.19 -3.20
C ALA A 68 10.32 -10.57 -2.56
N ALA A 69 10.44 -10.68 -1.23
CA ALA A 69 10.28 -11.94 -0.52
C ALA A 69 8.82 -12.24 -0.10
N HIS A 70 8.09 -11.22 0.36
CA HIS A 70 6.75 -11.34 0.96
C HIS A 70 5.91 -10.08 0.69
N PRO A 71 5.42 -9.88 -0.56
CA PRO A 71 4.64 -8.70 -0.94
C PRO A 71 3.26 -8.60 -0.26
N GLU A 72 2.76 -9.71 0.29
CA GLU A 72 1.48 -9.82 1.02
C GLU A 72 1.67 -9.73 2.55
N PHE A 73 2.80 -9.21 3.01
CA PHE A 73 3.07 -8.98 4.43
C PHE A 73 1.92 -8.21 5.11
N SER A 74 1.48 -8.67 6.28
CA SER A 74 0.27 -8.13 6.94
C SER A 74 0.33 -6.63 7.26
N ARG A 75 1.54 -6.06 7.39
CA ARG A 75 1.77 -4.63 7.66
C ARG A 75 2.44 -3.91 6.49
N MET A 76 2.21 -4.38 5.26
CA MET A 76 2.77 -3.78 4.06
C MET A 76 2.37 -2.31 3.89
N GLU A 77 1.25 -1.87 4.46
CA GLU A 77 0.85 -0.44 4.50
C GLU A 77 1.96 0.47 5.06
N GLU A 78 2.64 0.03 6.12
CA GLU A 78 3.65 0.85 6.79
C GLU A 78 4.90 0.92 5.93
N PHE A 79 5.22 -0.16 5.21
CA PHE A 79 6.33 -0.21 4.29
C PHE A 79 6.13 0.72 3.08
N TYR A 80 4.94 0.76 2.48
CA TYR A 80 4.67 1.72 1.41
C TYR A 80 4.77 3.16 1.90
N TYR A 81 4.25 3.46 3.09
CA TYR A 81 4.40 4.78 3.71
C TYR A 81 5.88 5.15 3.89
N LEU A 82 6.65 4.25 4.51
CA LEU A 82 8.07 4.46 4.79
C LEU A 82 8.90 4.61 3.51
N ALA A 83 8.65 3.79 2.50
CA ALA A 83 9.33 3.84 1.21
C ALA A 83 9.01 5.15 0.48
N GLY A 84 7.73 5.48 0.34
CA GLY A 84 7.28 6.70 -0.33
C GLY A 84 7.85 7.97 0.31
N MET A 85 7.77 8.09 1.64
CA MET A 85 8.34 9.24 2.35
C MET A 85 9.87 9.27 2.29
N SER A 86 10.53 8.11 2.33
CA SER A 86 12.00 8.03 2.19
C SER A 86 12.48 8.46 0.81
N SER A 87 11.81 8.03 -0.25
CA SER A 87 12.11 8.48 -1.62
C SER A 87 11.88 9.98 -1.77
N TYR A 88 10.78 10.52 -1.22
CA TYR A 88 10.50 11.97 -1.20
C TYR A 88 11.60 12.77 -0.48
N TYR A 89 12.06 12.31 0.69
CA TYR A 89 13.13 13.00 1.41
C TYR A 89 14.48 12.89 0.68
N LEU A 90 14.81 11.71 0.12
CA LEU A 90 16.03 11.53 -0.66
C LEU A 90 16.04 12.39 -1.93
N SER A 91 14.90 12.57 -2.60
CA SER A 91 14.82 13.43 -3.79
C SER A 91 15.14 14.90 -3.47
N ARG A 92 15.03 15.28 -2.19
CA ARG A 92 15.36 16.60 -1.66
C ARG A 92 16.75 16.65 -1.01
N ASN A 93 17.55 15.59 -1.18
CA ASN A 93 18.85 15.39 -0.54
C ASN A 93 18.81 15.52 1.00
N GLU A 94 17.67 15.17 1.60
CA GLU A 94 17.46 15.16 3.04
C GLU A 94 17.95 13.85 3.67
N GLY A 95 18.06 13.85 5.01
CA GLY A 95 18.55 12.72 5.78
C GLY A 95 20.06 12.76 6.02
N ARG A 96 20.53 11.76 6.77
CA ARG A 96 21.94 11.65 7.18
C ARG A 96 22.80 10.94 6.14
N GLN A 97 22.20 10.10 5.31
CA GLN A 97 22.89 9.39 4.23
C GLN A 97 22.89 10.26 2.98
N LYS A 98 24.04 10.87 2.65
CA LYS A 98 24.16 11.67 1.44
C LYS A 98 24.21 10.79 0.19
N VAL A 99 23.55 11.24 -0.86
CA VAL A 99 23.59 10.64 -2.20
C VAL A 99 24.75 11.26 -2.95
N ASP A 100 25.58 10.41 -3.57
CA ASP A 100 26.72 10.84 -4.36
C ASP A 100 26.44 10.59 -5.84
N LEU A 101 25.83 11.57 -6.51
CA LEU A 101 25.42 11.46 -7.90
C LEU A 101 26.59 11.39 -8.89
N THR A 102 27.84 11.51 -8.42
CA THR A 102 29.03 11.29 -9.27
C THR A 102 29.36 9.81 -9.44
N LYS A 103 28.83 8.96 -8.56
CA LYS A 103 28.98 7.51 -8.64
C LYS A 103 27.80 6.94 -9.42
N GLU A 104 28.10 6.24 -10.52
CA GLU A 104 27.10 5.66 -11.42
C GLU A 104 26.02 4.85 -10.69
N ARG A 105 26.42 3.95 -9.78
CA ARG A 105 25.48 3.14 -8.97
C ARG A 105 24.55 3.96 -8.09
N GLU A 106 25.03 5.08 -7.55
CA GLU A 106 24.23 5.97 -6.72
C GLU A 106 23.32 6.84 -7.57
N LEU A 107 23.80 7.33 -8.72
CA LEU A 107 23.00 8.05 -9.70
C LEU A 107 21.83 7.17 -10.20
N GLU A 108 22.11 5.95 -10.64
CA GLU A 108 21.10 5.02 -11.16
C GLU A 108 19.96 4.76 -10.16
N ARG A 109 20.29 4.69 -8.87
CA ARG A 109 19.33 4.34 -7.82
C ARG A 109 18.66 5.55 -7.19
N TYR A 110 19.37 6.67 -7.06
CA TYR A 110 18.96 7.81 -6.25
C TYR A 110 18.95 9.13 -7.02
N GLU A 111 18.84 9.07 -8.35
CA GLU A 111 18.55 10.25 -9.16
C GLU A 111 17.28 10.95 -8.62
N PRO A 112 17.31 12.27 -8.36
CA PRO A 112 16.18 12.97 -7.75
C PRO A 112 14.86 12.85 -8.53
N ALA A 113 14.89 12.84 -9.87
CA ALA A 113 13.68 12.71 -10.69
C ALA A 113 13.04 11.32 -10.50
N LYS A 114 13.84 10.26 -10.63
CA LYS A 114 13.42 8.89 -10.32
C LYS A 114 12.84 8.75 -8.91
N LEU A 115 13.49 9.31 -7.90
CA LEU A 115 13.01 9.25 -6.51
C LEU A 115 11.66 9.94 -6.31
N ARG A 116 11.37 11.01 -7.06
CA ARG A 116 10.05 11.67 -7.01
C ARG A 116 8.97 10.77 -7.59
N GLU A 117 9.24 10.11 -8.71
CA GLU A 117 8.31 9.17 -9.33
C GLU A 117 8.07 7.95 -8.44
N GLU A 118 9.12 7.38 -7.86
CA GLU A 118 9.00 6.29 -6.88
C GLU A 118 8.20 6.73 -5.64
N ALA A 119 8.44 7.93 -5.12
CA ALA A 119 7.66 8.47 -4.02
C ALA A 119 6.17 8.54 -4.37
N LYS A 120 5.82 9.07 -5.54
CA LYS A 120 4.42 9.10 -6.02
C LYS A 120 3.86 7.69 -6.14
N ALA A 121 4.58 6.78 -6.77
CA ALA A 121 4.12 5.41 -7.01
C ALA A 121 3.82 4.66 -5.69
N TYR A 122 4.75 4.69 -4.74
CA TYR A 122 4.56 4.02 -3.45
C TYR A 122 3.43 4.64 -2.63
N LEU A 123 3.35 5.98 -2.59
CA LEU A 123 2.31 6.70 -1.87
C LEU A 123 0.92 6.53 -2.50
N ALA A 124 0.82 6.49 -3.83
CA ALA A 124 -0.42 6.19 -4.53
C ALA A 124 -0.86 4.75 -4.27
N THR A 125 0.07 3.79 -4.34
CA THR A 125 -0.19 2.38 -4.04
C THR A 125 -0.70 2.20 -2.60
N LEU A 126 -0.15 2.96 -1.65
CA LEU A 126 -0.63 2.98 -0.27
C LEU A 126 -2.11 3.39 -0.19
N LEU A 127 -2.50 4.49 -0.84
CA LEU A 127 -3.89 4.97 -0.81
C LEU A 127 -4.86 4.05 -1.54
N GLU A 128 -4.40 3.40 -2.61
CA GLU A 128 -5.19 2.43 -3.39
C GLU A 128 -5.43 1.14 -2.61
N LYS A 129 -4.37 0.54 -2.07
CA LYS A 129 -4.44 -0.75 -1.36
C LYS A 129 -4.98 -0.62 0.07
N PHE A 130 -4.75 0.52 0.72
CA PHE A 130 -5.10 0.75 2.13
C PHE A 130 -5.88 2.06 2.30
N PRO A 131 -7.14 2.13 1.82
CA PRO A 131 -7.89 3.38 1.81
C PRO A 131 -8.16 3.94 3.22
N GLU A 132 -8.24 3.11 4.24
CA GLU A 132 -8.47 3.55 5.62
C GLU A 132 -7.17 3.83 6.39
N THR A 133 -6.04 3.94 5.69
CA THR A 133 -4.74 4.12 6.34
C THR A 133 -4.66 5.44 7.12
N LYS A 134 -4.12 5.36 8.34
CA LYS A 134 -3.90 6.54 9.21
C LYS A 134 -2.95 7.58 8.61
N TYR A 135 -2.14 7.18 7.63
CA TYR A 135 -1.16 8.06 6.98
C TYR A 135 -1.78 8.99 5.91
N ARG A 136 -3.04 8.75 5.51
CA ARG A 136 -3.70 9.43 4.40
C ARG A 136 -3.49 10.96 4.36
N PRO A 137 -3.72 11.73 5.45
CA PRO A 137 -3.59 13.19 5.38
C PRO A 137 -2.17 13.66 5.02
N GLU A 138 -1.15 12.96 5.52
CA GLU A 138 0.24 13.27 5.20
C GLU A 138 0.59 12.84 3.77
N VAL A 139 0.14 11.65 3.37
CA VAL A 139 0.37 11.07 2.04
C VAL A 139 -0.20 11.97 0.95
N GLU A 140 -1.47 12.37 1.06
CA GLU A 140 -2.15 13.25 0.09
C GLU A 140 -1.46 14.62 -0.02
N ARG A 141 -1.02 15.18 1.12
CA ARG A 141 -0.25 16.42 1.13
C ARG A 141 1.08 16.27 0.39
N THR A 142 1.80 15.17 0.62
CA THR A 142 3.09 14.90 -0.02
C THR A 142 2.94 14.69 -1.53
N ILE A 143 1.93 13.92 -1.98
CA ILE A 143 1.62 13.74 -3.40
C ILE A 143 1.33 15.10 -4.06
N LYS A 144 0.49 15.93 -3.44
CA LYS A 144 0.19 17.27 -3.95
C LYS A 144 1.44 18.14 -4.10
N GLU A 145 2.38 18.05 -3.17
CA GLU A 145 3.65 18.78 -3.29
C GLU A 145 4.51 18.23 -4.45
N LEU A 146 4.56 16.91 -4.59
CA LEU A 146 5.26 16.22 -5.67
C LEU A 146 4.68 16.55 -7.07
N ASP A 147 3.38 16.87 -7.17
CA ASP A 147 2.75 17.28 -8.44
C ASP A 147 2.93 18.77 -8.75
N SER A 148 3.19 19.59 -7.74
CA SER A 148 3.34 21.05 -7.89
C SER A 148 4.73 21.52 -8.37
N LYS A 149 5.68 20.59 -8.53
CA LYS A 149 7.09 20.85 -8.82
C LYS A 149 7.58 19.92 -9.92
#